data_AF-A0AAU1SCM5-F1
#
_entry.id   AF-A0AAU1SCM5-F1
#
_cell.length_a   1.000
_cell.length_b   1.000
_cell.length_c   1.000
_cell.angle_alpha   90.00
_cell.angle_beta   90.00
_cell.angle_gamma   90.00
#
_symmetry.space_group_name_H-M   'P 1'
#
loop_
_entity.id
_entity.type
_entity.pdbx_description
1 polymer ?
#
loop_
_entity_poly.entity_id
_entity_poly.type
_entity_poly.pdbx_seq_one_letter_code
_entity_poly.pdbx_strand_id
1 'polypeptide(L)'
;MSSEAREWVWEHSSSRGAARLVLLSIADRVADEQCVSWASLSSLAKRTRASVSTVREAIDRLVDAGELEQLDDLVGPQRSTVYRLPLAAVAVAQALRAQQQGEVGDSDTAASDEPAVPLKLRLSALRRFGIRPREVPDSPARVRKPAVPETGRSRRKPAPRRTGNRHSDVPETGTQNRSEPDLNRRYSSGGAAVTSAAEWQVDPATHAWARQQGHLDRLGEEGLQAADAKWRAHRTDFKPRPADAWAADWRSWVAREHAPSRPNLYAVPGKGPAAPGGMTRAEAHTAALLAALDEPTGTEG
;
A
#
# COMPACT_ATOMS: atom_id res chain seq x y z
N MET A 1 0.11 4.43 -13.45
CA MET A 1 -0.08 3.13 -12.78
C MET A 1 -0.56 2.18 -13.84
N SER A 2 0.12 1.06 -14.07
CA SER A 2 -0.22 0.19 -15.20
C SER A 2 -1.52 -0.56 -14.89
N SER A 3 -2.63 -0.13 -15.50
CA SER A 3 -3.91 -0.86 -15.47
C SER A 3 -3.79 -2.24 -16.09
N GLU A 4 -2.88 -2.41 -17.05
CA GLU A 4 -2.71 -3.62 -17.87
C GLU A 4 -2.21 -4.81 -17.06
N ALA A 5 -1.25 -4.61 -16.15
CA ALA A 5 -0.76 -5.71 -15.31
C ALA A 5 -1.86 -6.25 -14.39
N ARG A 6 -2.70 -5.37 -13.84
CA ARG A 6 -3.84 -5.76 -13.00
C ARG A 6 -4.92 -6.45 -13.82
N GLU A 7 -5.19 -5.95 -15.02
CA GLU A 7 -6.15 -6.55 -15.95
C GLU A 7 -5.73 -7.96 -16.35
N TRP A 8 -4.45 -8.16 -16.67
CA TRP A 8 -3.92 -9.47 -16.97
C TRP A 8 -4.16 -10.47 -15.83
N VAL A 9 -3.95 -10.06 -14.57
CA VAL A 9 -4.22 -10.91 -13.40
C VAL A 9 -5.72 -11.22 -13.25
N TRP A 10 -6.62 -10.32 -13.64
CA TRP A 10 -8.06 -10.57 -13.61
C TRP A 10 -8.50 -11.58 -14.68
N GLU A 11 -7.92 -11.53 -15.87
CA GLU A 11 -8.38 -12.34 -16.99
C GLU A 11 -7.62 -13.67 -17.15
N HIS A 12 -6.34 -13.73 -16.77
CA HIS A 12 -5.44 -14.83 -17.15
C HIS A 12 -4.78 -15.56 -15.97
N SER A 13 -4.79 -15.01 -14.75
CA SER A 13 -4.20 -15.70 -13.60
C SER A 13 -5.01 -16.95 -13.22
N SER A 14 -4.32 -18.08 -13.11
CA SER A 14 -4.84 -19.36 -12.64
C SER A 14 -4.97 -19.42 -11.10
N SER A 15 -4.27 -18.52 -10.40
CA SER A 15 -4.26 -18.44 -8.94
C SER A 15 -5.62 -18.04 -8.36
N ARG A 16 -5.94 -18.58 -7.17
CA ARG A 16 -7.20 -18.33 -6.46
C ARG A 16 -6.98 -17.90 -5.01
N GLY A 17 -8.02 -17.34 -4.39
CA GLY A 17 -8.03 -16.98 -2.97
C GLY A 17 -6.91 -15.99 -2.61
N ALA A 18 -6.19 -16.28 -1.51
CA ALA A 18 -5.14 -15.41 -1.00
C ALA A 18 -4.00 -15.18 -2.00
N ALA A 19 -3.62 -16.20 -2.80
CA ALA A 19 -2.61 -16.07 -3.84
C ALA A 19 -3.00 -15.01 -4.88
N ARG A 20 -4.24 -15.06 -5.36
CA ARG A 20 -4.76 -14.06 -6.30
C ARG A 20 -4.78 -12.65 -5.71
N LEU A 21 -5.18 -12.50 -4.45
CA LEU A 21 -5.19 -11.20 -3.77
C LEU A 21 -3.78 -10.63 -3.60
N VAL A 22 -2.80 -11.49 -3.28
CA VAL A 22 -1.39 -11.09 -3.20
C VAL A 22 -0.88 -10.65 -4.57
N LEU A 23 -1.14 -11.45 -5.61
CA LEU A 23 -0.73 -11.13 -6.98
C LEU A 23 -1.34 -9.81 -7.47
N LEU A 24 -2.64 -9.58 -7.24
CA LEU A 24 -3.31 -8.32 -7.56
C LEU A 24 -2.72 -7.13 -6.80
N SER A 25 -2.39 -7.32 -5.52
CA SER A 25 -1.74 -6.30 -4.70
C SER A 25 -0.34 -5.95 -5.24
N ILE A 26 0.41 -6.93 -5.73
CA ILE A 26 1.71 -6.71 -6.38
C ILE A 26 1.52 -6.01 -7.74
N ALA A 27 0.58 -6.48 -8.57
CA ALA A 27 0.25 -5.91 -9.87
C ALA A 27 -0.15 -4.43 -9.81
N ASP A 28 -0.91 -4.04 -8.79
CA ASP A 28 -1.30 -2.64 -8.53
C ASP A 28 -0.10 -1.69 -8.32
N ARG A 29 1.07 -2.23 -7.95
CA ARG A 29 2.30 -1.48 -7.69
C ARG A 29 3.30 -1.54 -8.83
N VAL A 30 2.93 -2.13 -9.96
CA VAL A 30 3.80 -2.20 -11.14
C VAL A 30 4.18 -0.79 -11.60
N ALA A 31 5.49 -0.55 -11.68
CA ALA A 31 6.05 0.75 -11.99
C ALA A 31 6.40 0.93 -13.48
N ASP A 32 6.54 -0.17 -14.22
CA ASP A 32 7.05 -0.19 -15.60
C ASP A 32 6.36 -1.22 -16.50
N GLU A 33 6.70 -1.18 -17.79
CA GLU A 33 6.25 -2.13 -18.82
C GLU A 33 6.83 -3.53 -18.61
N GLN A 34 7.89 -3.66 -17.82
CA GLN A 34 8.51 -4.95 -17.48
C GLN A 34 7.77 -5.68 -16.36
N CYS A 35 6.68 -5.10 -15.86
CA CYS A 35 5.87 -5.57 -14.75
C CYS A 35 6.65 -5.84 -13.47
N VAL A 36 7.61 -4.96 -13.15
CA VAL A 36 8.39 -5.00 -11.91
C VAL A 36 7.74 -4.13 -10.85
N SER A 37 7.71 -4.64 -9.62
CA SER A 37 7.20 -3.95 -8.44
C SER A 37 8.01 -4.32 -7.20
N TRP A 38 7.80 -3.60 -6.11
CA TRP A 38 8.41 -3.90 -4.82
C TRP A 38 7.38 -3.84 -3.70
N ALA A 39 7.50 -4.76 -2.74
CA ALA A 39 6.64 -4.78 -1.57
C ALA A 39 7.30 -5.53 -0.41
N SER A 40 7.02 -5.11 0.81
CA SER A 40 7.35 -5.91 2.00
C SER A 40 6.22 -6.90 2.31
N LEU A 41 6.56 -8.05 2.91
CA LEU A 41 5.56 -9.04 3.33
C LEU A 41 4.50 -8.45 4.27
N SER A 42 4.90 -7.55 5.17
CA SER A 42 3.97 -6.86 6.08
C SER A 42 3.02 -5.91 5.33
N SER A 43 3.49 -5.22 4.30
CA SER A 43 2.64 -4.36 3.47
C SER A 43 1.62 -5.16 2.66
N LEU A 44 2.02 -6.34 2.17
CA LEU A 44 1.14 -7.26 1.46
C LEU A 44 0.10 -7.84 2.41
N ALA A 45 0.53 -8.36 3.56
CA ALA A 45 -0.35 -8.90 4.60
C ALA A 45 -1.42 -7.89 5.05
N LYS A 46 -1.01 -6.65 5.30
CA LYS A 46 -1.94 -5.56 5.67
C LYS A 46 -2.97 -5.30 4.57
N ARG A 47 -2.54 -5.30 3.29
CA ARG A 47 -3.42 -4.98 2.16
C ARG A 47 -4.37 -6.11 1.80
N THR A 48 -3.92 -7.36 1.90
CA THR A 48 -4.72 -8.55 1.60
C THR A 48 -5.55 -9.03 2.79
N ARG A 49 -5.36 -8.42 3.98
CA ARG A 49 -5.95 -8.87 5.26
C ARG A 49 -5.65 -10.35 5.55
N ALA A 50 -4.45 -10.79 5.20
CA ALA A 50 -3.95 -12.12 5.47
C ALA A 50 -2.83 -12.07 6.52
N SER A 51 -2.53 -13.20 7.15
CA SER A 51 -1.34 -13.31 8.00
C SER A 51 -0.07 -13.29 7.15
N VAL A 52 1.06 -12.95 7.77
CA VAL A 52 2.37 -12.98 7.07
C VAL A 52 2.73 -14.38 6.58
N SER A 53 2.36 -15.43 7.32
CA SER A 53 2.59 -16.81 6.89
C SER A 53 1.75 -17.17 5.66
N THR A 54 0.47 -16.79 5.64
CA THR A 54 -0.40 -16.99 4.47
C THR A 54 0.10 -16.21 3.25
N VAL A 55 0.64 -15.00 3.43
CA VAL A 55 1.26 -14.26 2.33
C VAL A 55 2.51 -14.96 1.81
N ARG A 56 3.36 -15.51 2.70
CA ARG A 56 4.54 -16.28 2.27
C ARG A 56 4.13 -17.51 1.47
N GLU A 57 3.22 -18.34 1.99
CA GLU A 57 2.71 -19.50 1.27
C GLU A 57 2.05 -19.12 -0.07
N ALA A 58 1.36 -17.99 -0.12
CA ALA A 58 0.78 -17.47 -1.35
C ALA A 58 1.86 -17.07 -2.37
N ILE A 59 2.93 -16.40 -1.93
CA ILE A 59 4.07 -16.04 -2.79
C ILE A 59 4.75 -17.30 -3.31
N ASP A 60 5.02 -18.27 -2.44
CA ASP A 60 5.67 -19.54 -2.82
C ASP A 60 4.83 -20.25 -3.90
N ARG A 61 3.50 -20.37 -3.71
CA ARG A 61 2.60 -20.93 -4.72
C ARG A 61 2.59 -20.16 -6.04
N LEU A 62 2.68 -18.83 -6.00
CA LEU A 62 2.71 -18.00 -7.20
C LEU A 62 4.03 -18.16 -7.97
N VAL A 63 5.14 -18.35 -7.25
CA VAL A 63 6.45 -18.64 -7.82
C VAL A 63 6.47 -20.03 -8.42
N ASP A 64 5.95 -21.03 -7.72
CA ASP A 64 5.82 -22.40 -8.22
C ASP A 64 4.93 -22.47 -9.48
N ALA A 65 3.89 -21.64 -9.55
CA ALA A 65 3.01 -21.52 -10.72
C ALA A 65 3.62 -20.70 -11.87
N GLY A 66 4.77 -20.06 -11.68
CA GLY A 66 5.40 -19.18 -12.67
C GLY A 66 4.65 -17.87 -12.94
N GLU A 67 3.64 -17.53 -12.13
CA GLU A 67 2.90 -16.27 -12.25
C GLU A 67 3.64 -15.08 -11.61
N LEU A 68 4.58 -15.38 -10.70
CA LEU A 68 5.38 -14.41 -9.99
C LEU A 68 6.84 -14.85 -9.95
N GLU A 69 7.76 -13.91 -10.14
CA GLU A 69 9.19 -14.12 -10.00
C GLU A 69 9.71 -13.20 -8.89
N GLN A 70 10.44 -13.76 -7.91
CA GLN A 70 11.12 -12.99 -6.87
C GLN A 70 12.55 -12.69 -7.32
N LEU A 71 12.91 -11.42 -7.38
CA LEU A 71 14.23 -10.98 -7.85
C LEU A 71 15.16 -10.75 -6.65
N ASP A 72 15.77 -11.84 -6.16
CA ASP A 72 16.60 -11.82 -4.94
C ASP A 72 17.91 -11.01 -5.07
N ASP A 73 18.40 -10.87 -6.30
CA ASP A 73 19.57 -10.06 -6.64
C ASP A 73 19.26 -8.55 -6.61
N LEU A 74 17.98 -8.17 -6.45
CA LEU A 74 17.54 -6.79 -6.43
C LEU A 74 16.91 -6.43 -5.09
N VAL A 75 17.04 -5.15 -4.74
CA VAL A 75 16.47 -4.59 -3.53
C VAL A 75 15.75 -3.31 -3.89
N GLY A 76 14.47 -3.25 -3.52
CA GLY A 76 13.63 -2.07 -3.70
C GLY A 76 13.86 -1.03 -2.61
N PRO A 77 13.16 0.12 -2.70
CA PRO A 77 13.15 1.14 -1.66
C PRO A 77 12.92 0.56 -0.26
N GLN A 78 13.63 1.10 0.73
CA GLN A 78 13.57 0.65 2.14
C GLN A 78 13.88 -0.84 2.35
N ARG A 79 14.73 -1.43 1.51
CA ARG A 79 15.06 -2.86 1.54
C ARG A 79 13.87 -3.79 1.28
N SER A 80 12.91 -3.33 0.50
CA SER A 80 11.75 -4.14 0.11
C SER A 80 12.15 -5.20 -0.91
N THR A 81 11.47 -6.35 -0.86
CA THR A 81 11.60 -7.40 -1.87
C THR A 81 11.07 -6.91 -3.21
N VAL A 82 11.77 -7.30 -4.28
CA VAL A 82 11.40 -6.96 -5.66
C VAL A 82 10.74 -8.18 -6.30
N TYR A 83 9.62 -7.94 -6.97
CA TYR A 83 8.84 -8.96 -7.67
C TYR A 83 8.63 -8.56 -9.12
N ARG A 84 8.50 -9.55 -9.99
CA ARG A 84 8.15 -9.39 -11.39
C ARG A 84 6.99 -10.32 -11.74
N LEU A 85 6.08 -9.84 -12.58
CA LEU A 85 5.02 -10.66 -13.18
C LEU A 85 5.43 -11.02 -14.62
N PRO A 86 6.10 -12.15 -14.86
CA PRO A 86 6.69 -12.45 -16.18
C PRO A 86 5.63 -12.61 -17.27
N LEU A 87 4.52 -13.29 -16.97
CA LEU A 87 3.44 -13.52 -17.94
C LEU A 87 2.71 -12.21 -18.30
N ALA A 88 2.46 -11.35 -17.31
CA ALA A 88 1.90 -10.02 -17.55
C ALA A 88 2.86 -9.15 -18.39
N ALA A 89 4.16 -9.21 -18.14
CA ALA A 89 5.16 -8.45 -18.91
C ALA A 89 5.17 -8.85 -20.38
N VAL A 90 5.03 -10.15 -20.68
CA VAL A 90 4.92 -10.64 -22.06
C VAL A 90 3.65 -10.10 -22.72
N ALA A 91 2.50 -10.17 -22.03
CA ALA A 91 1.23 -9.67 -22.56
C ALA A 91 1.26 -8.15 -22.82
N VAL A 92 1.81 -7.36 -21.90
CA VAL A 92 2.00 -5.91 -22.06
C VAL A 92 2.88 -5.60 -23.27
N ALA A 93 4.00 -6.32 -23.45
CA ALA A 93 4.88 -6.11 -24.59
C ALA A 93 4.22 -6.51 -25.94
N GLN A 94 3.41 -7.57 -25.95
CA GLN A 94 2.64 -7.96 -27.13
C GLN A 94 1.59 -6.90 -27.49
N ALA A 95 0.85 -6.39 -26.50
CA ALA A 95 -0.14 -5.32 -26.71
C ALA A 95 0.50 -4.04 -27.26
N LEU A 96 1.68 -3.67 -26.74
CA LEU A 96 2.42 -2.51 -27.22
C LEU A 96 2.90 -2.68 -28.68
N ARG A 97 3.35 -3.88 -29.07
CA ARG A 97 3.72 -4.18 -30.47
C ARG A 97 2.52 -4.11 -31.41
N ALA A 98 1.37 -4.63 -31.00
CA ALA A 98 0.15 -4.58 -31.81
C ALA A 98 -0.32 -3.14 -32.05
N GLN A 99 -0.20 -2.26 -31.04
CA GLN A 99 -0.52 -0.84 -31.18
C GLN A 99 0.42 -0.14 -32.18
N GLN A 100 1.73 -0.44 -32.14
CA GLN A 100 2.71 0.14 -33.07
C GLN A 100 2.51 -0.33 -34.52
N GLN A 101 2.07 -1.57 -34.72
CA GLN A 101 1.76 -2.10 -36.05
C GLN A 101 0.44 -1.57 -36.63
N GLY A 102 -0.51 -1.15 -35.78
CA GLY A 102 -1.77 -0.55 -36.22
C GLY A 102 -1.65 0.91 -36.69
N GLU A 103 -0.61 1.64 -36.28
CA GLU A 103 -0.38 3.03 -36.68
C GLU A 103 0.42 3.18 -37.99
N VAL A 104 1.10 2.13 -38.44
CA VAL A 104 1.83 2.10 -39.71
C VAL A 104 1.08 1.17 -40.66
N GLY A 105 0.20 1.75 -41.47
CA GLY A 105 -0.54 1.03 -42.50
C GLY A 105 0.39 0.26 -43.44
N ASP A 106 0.01 -1.00 -43.67
CA ASP A 106 0.35 -1.82 -44.82
C ASP A 106 1.85 -1.95 -45.16
N SER A 107 2.50 -2.96 -44.56
CA SER A 107 3.41 -3.80 -45.34
C SER A 107 3.48 -5.20 -44.74
N ASP A 108 3.07 -6.14 -45.57
CA ASP A 108 3.15 -7.58 -45.43
C ASP A 108 4.51 -8.02 -44.88
N THR A 109 4.53 -8.57 -43.66
CA THR A 109 5.62 -9.44 -43.21
C THR A 109 5.04 -10.46 -42.23
N ALA A 110 4.90 -11.68 -42.76
CA ALA A 110 4.49 -12.89 -42.05
C ALA A 110 5.12 -12.99 -40.65
N ALA A 111 4.28 -12.89 -39.63
CA ALA A 111 4.65 -13.08 -38.24
C ALA A 111 5.08 -14.53 -38.03
N SER A 112 6.38 -14.73 -37.92
CA SER A 112 6.95 -16.00 -37.46
C SER A 112 6.54 -16.19 -36.00
N ASP A 113 5.94 -17.34 -35.75
CA ASP A 113 5.54 -17.85 -34.43
C ASP A 113 6.81 -18.24 -33.65
N GLU A 114 7.63 -17.24 -33.31
CA GLU A 114 8.78 -17.42 -32.43
C GLU A 114 8.30 -17.34 -30.96
N PRO A 115 8.59 -18.37 -30.13
CA PRO A 115 8.19 -18.36 -28.75
C PRO A 115 8.79 -17.15 -28.05
N ALA A 116 7.93 -16.38 -27.39
CA ALA A 116 8.26 -15.13 -26.72
C ALA A 116 9.49 -15.32 -25.81
N VAL A 117 10.65 -14.92 -26.31
CA VAL A 117 11.89 -14.89 -25.53
C VAL A 117 11.62 -14.07 -24.27
N PRO A 118 11.91 -14.60 -23.06
CA PRO A 118 11.63 -13.88 -21.83
C PRO A 118 12.32 -12.51 -21.90
N LEU A 119 11.51 -11.45 -21.84
CA LEU A 119 12.00 -10.07 -21.95
C LEU A 119 13.13 -9.86 -20.94
N LYS A 120 14.35 -9.65 -21.44
CA LYS A 120 15.53 -9.47 -20.61
C LYS A 120 15.32 -8.24 -19.72
N LEU A 121 15.49 -8.40 -18.41
CA LEU A 121 15.26 -7.32 -17.45
C LEU A 121 16.22 -6.14 -17.70
N ARG A 122 15.68 -4.98 -18.11
CA ARG A 122 16.43 -3.72 -18.28
C ARG A 122 16.68 -3.03 -16.93
N LEU A 123 17.68 -3.51 -16.20
CA LEU A 123 18.07 -2.99 -14.87
C LEU A 123 18.27 -1.46 -14.82
N SER A 124 18.74 -0.85 -15.92
CA SER A 124 18.92 0.61 -16.00
C SER A 124 17.62 1.37 -15.83
N ALA A 125 16.51 0.85 -16.35
CA ALA A 125 15.19 1.46 -16.21
C ALA A 125 14.69 1.38 -14.76
N LEU A 126 15.03 0.31 -14.03
CA LEU A 126 14.59 0.09 -12.65
C LEU A 126 15.24 1.04 -11.63
N ARG A 127 16.43 1.59 -11.94
CA ARG A 127 17.15 2.52 -11.04
C ARG A 127 16.35 3.78 -10.74
N ARG A 128 15.53 4.26 -11.69
CA ARG A 128 14.67 5.44 -11.51
C ARG A 128 13.63 5.24 -10.39
N PHE A 129 13.28 4.00 -10.09
CA PHE A 129 12.32 3.61 -9.06
C PHE A 129 12.99 3.26 -7.72
N GLY A 130 14.29 3.53 -7.58
CA GLY A 130 15.05 3.21 -6.37
C GLY A 130 15.31 1.71 -6.17
N ILE A 131 15.11 0.90 -7.21
CA ILE A 131 15.51 -0.51 -7.23
C ILE A 131 16.98 -0.59 -7.60
N ARG A 132 17.77 -1.29 -6.77
CA ARG A 132 19.22 -1.42 -6.94
C ARG A 132 19.64 -2.89 -6.84
N PRO A 133 20.75 -3.28 -7.47
CA PRO A 133 21.38 -4.56 -7.18
C PRO A 133 21.64 -4.68 -5.68
N ARG A 134 21.37 -5.85 -5.13
CA ARG A 134 21.71 -6.17 -3.76
C ARG A 134 23.22 -6.11 -3.63
N GLU A 135 23.71 -5.17 -2.81
CA GLU A 135 25.08 -5.22 -2.34
C GLU A 135 25.20 -6.48 -1.50
N VAL A 136 25.76 -7.54 -2.09
CA VAL A 136 26.26 -8.69 -1.34
C VAL A 136 27.48 -8.14 -0.62
N PRO A 137 27.50 -8.00 0.72
CA PRO A 137 28.78 -7.95 1.38
C PRO A 137 29.42 -9.29 1.04
N ASP A 138 30.61 -9.29 0.44
CA ASP A 138 31.53 -10.41 0.54
C ASP A 138 31.71 -10.69 2.05
N SER A 139 30.79 -11.45 2.61
CA SER A 139 30.97 -12.05 3.91
C SER A 139 31.94 -13.16 3.62
N PRO A 140 33.19 -13.08 4.10
CA PRO A 140 34.05 -14.25 4.06
C PRO A 140 33.25 -15.34 4.75
N ALA A 141 33.15 -16.50 4.10
CA ALA A 141 32.54 -17.69 4.67
C ALA A 141 32.83 -17.69 6.16
N ARG A 142 31.78 -17.72 7.00
CA ARG A 142 31.95 -17.86 8.45
C ARG A 142 32.87 -19.07 8.65
N VAL A 143 34.16 -18.81 8.85
CA VAL A 143 35.12 -19.80 9.31
C VAL A 143 34.61 -20.11 10.71
N ARG A 144 33.76 -21.14 10.78
CA ARG A 144 33.58 -21.89 12.01
C ARG A 144 35.00 -22.30 12.36
N LYS A 145 35.58 -21.67 13.38
CA LYS A 145 36.77 -22.20 14.03
C LYS A 145 36.46 -23.66 14.33
N PRO A 146 37.16 -24.64 13.74
CA PRO A 146 36.94 -26.03 14.10
C PRO A 146 37.28 -26.14 15.59
N ALA A 147 36.30 -26.59 16.37
CA ALA A 147 36.53 -26.96 17.75
C ALA A 147 37.57 -28.10 17.72
N VAL A 148 38.77 -27.80 18.20
CA VAL A 148 39.83 -28.79 18.43
C VAL A 148 39.29 -29.81 19.46
N PRO A 149 39.54 -31.12 19.27
CA PRO A 149 39.16 -32.13 20.23
C PRO A 149 40.25 -32.26 21.29
N GLU A 150 39.91 -32.04 22.56
CA GLU A 150 40.71 -32.57 23.66
C GLU A 150 39.86 -33.44 24.59
N THR A 151 40.22 -34.71 24.54
CA THR A 151 39.88 -35.78 25.46
C THR A 151 40.41 -35.46 26.86
N GLY A 152 39.53 -35.48 27.86
CA GLY A 152 39.95 -35.37 29.26
C GLY A 152 38.80 -35.59 30.25
N ARG A 153 38.60 -36.83 30.69
CA ARG A 153 37.74 -37.19 31.83
C ARG A 153 38.25 -36.52 33.12
N SER A 154 37.39 -35.91 33.94
CA SER A 154 37.46 -36.08 35.40
C SER A 154 36.24 -35.54 36.16
N ARG A 155 35.66 -36.45 36.95
CA ARG A 155 34.96 -36.27 38.24
C ARG A 155 33.73 -35.37 38.39
N ARG A 156 32.59 -36.07 38.49
CA ARG A 156 31.45 -35.72 39.35
C ARG A 156 31.89 -35.41 40.79
N LYS A 157 31.32 -34.36 41.40
CA LYS A 157 30.93 -34.31 42.83
C LYS A 157 29.65 -33.44 42.99
N PRO A 158 28.85 -33.69 44.04
CA PRO A 158 27.39 -33.70 43.97
C PRO A 158 26.71 -32.48 44.64
N ALA A 159 25.40 -32.36 44.41
CA ALA A 159 24.52 -31.34 44.98
C ALA A 159 24.37 -31.45 46.52
N PRO A 160 24.23 -30.34 47.26
CA PRO A 160 23.77 -30.36 48.64
C PRO A 160 22.25 -30.19 48.74
N ARG A 161 21.63 -31.09 49.52
CA ARG A 161 20.23 -31.05 49.96
C ARG A 161 20.04 -30.12 51.17
N ARG A 162 19.01 -29.27 51.08
CA ARG A 162 17.99 -28.85 52.07
C ARG A 162 18.28 -29.01 53.57
N THR A 163 18.16 -27.90 54.32
CA THR A 163 17.68 -27.73 55.72
C THR A 163 17.51 -26.20 55.88
N GLY A 164 16.49 -25.56 56.45
CA GLY A 164 15.30 -25.92 57.22
C GLY A 164 14.95 -24.73 58.13
N ASN A 165 13.66 -24.35 58.18
CA ASN A 165 12.93 -23.53 59.17
C ASN A 165 13.05 -21.99 59.09
N ARG A 166 11.98 -21.20 58.85
CA ARG A 166 10.70 -20.89 59.57
C ARG A 166 10.85 -19.73 60.57
N HIS A 167 10.19 -18.59 60.31
CA HIS A 167 9.56 -17.59 61.23
C HIS A 167 8.81 -16.59 60.32
N SER A 168 7.47 -16.61 60.26
CA SER A 168 6.43 -16.01 61.14
C SER A 168 6.02 -14.60 60.70
N ASP A 169 4.76 -14.52 60.28
CA ASP A 169 3.84 -13.41 59.98
C ASP A 169 4.16 -12.01 60.57
N VAL A 170 4.03 -10.95 59.75
CA VAL A 170 3.38 -9.62 60.02
C VAL A 170 3.27 -8.84 58.68
N PRO A 171 2.22 -7.99 58.45
CA PRO A 171 1.77 -7.55 57.13
C PRO A 171 2.16 -6.11 56.70
N GLU A 172 1.97 -5.87 55.39
CA GLU A 172 1.69 -4.62 54.66
C GLU A 172 2.26 -3.30 55.20
N THR A 173 3.36 -2.83 54.59
CA THR A 173 3.48 -1.54 53.84
C THR A 173 4.95 -1.25 53.56
N GLY A 174 5.29 -0.91 52.33
CA GLY A 174 6.64 -0.44 52.00
C GLY A 174 7.15 -0.91 50.64
N THR A 175 6.80 -0.16 49.59
CA THR A 175 7.51 -0.17 48.32
C THR A 175 8.95 0.27 48.54
N GLN A 176 9.91 -0.65 48.52
CA GLN A 176 11.32 -0.32 48.33
C GLN A 176 12.04 -1.41 47.53
N ASN A 177 12.67 -0.97 46.45
CA ASN A 177 13.66 -1.65 45.60
C ASN A 177 13.15 -2.52 44.44
N ARG A 178 12.98 -1.86 43.28
CA ARG A 178 13.44 -2.44 42.00
C ARG A 178 14.27 -1.41 41.23
N SER A 179 15.58 -1.65 41.26
CA SER A 179 16.51 -1.60 40.14
C SER A 179 16.47 -0.37 39.22
N GLU A 180 17.43 0.53 39.43
CA GLU A 180 17.92 1.44 38.41
C GLU A 180 18.35 0.66 37.14
N PRO A 181 17.95 1.10 35.93
CA PRO A 181 18.58 0.64 34.72
C PRO A 181 19.74 1.58 34.33
N ASP A 182 20.91 0.97 34.39
CA ASP A 182 22.19 1.24 33.73
C ASP A 182 22.15 2.24 32.55
N LEU A 183 23.01 3.26 32.66
CA LEU A 183 23.19 4.36 31.73
C LEU A 183 24.05 3.93 30.52
N ASN A 184 23.43 3.35 29.49
CA ASN A 184 24.04 3.34 28.15
C ASN A 184 23.50 4.49 27.30
N ARG A 185 24.09 5.66 27.56
CA ARG A 185 23.92 6.94 26.87
C ARG A 185 24.71 6.94 25.56
N ARG A 186 24.09 6.58 24.43
CA ARG A 186 24.43 7.11 23.09
C ARG A 186 23.31 6.81 22.09
N TYR A 187 22.85 7.86 21.41
CA TYR A 187 21.72 7.93 20.46
C TYR A 187 20.31 8.01 21.09
N SER A 188 20.07 9.07 21.85
CA SER A 188 18.72 9.61 22.05
C SER A 188 18.31 10.41 20.82
N SER A 189 17.64 9.78 19.84
CA SER A 189 16.63 10.49 19.07
C SER A 189 15.39 10.52 19.94
N GLY A 190 15.03 11.70 20.45
CA GLY A 190 13.91 11.89 21.38
C GLY A 190 12.66 11.16 20.91
N GLY A 191 12.24 10.14 21.67
CA GLY A 191 10.94 9.52 21.47
C GLY A 191 9.90 10.60 21.71
N ALA A 192 9.23 11.03 20.65
CA ALA A 192 8.18 12.04 20.75
C ALA A 192 7.18 11.63 21.83
N ALA A 193 6.87 12.55 22.74
CA ALA A 193 5.90 12.32 23.80
C ALA A 193 4.60 11.79 23.17
N VAL A 194 4.14 10.66 23.68
CA VAL A 194 2.99 9.95 23.14
C VAL A 194 1.77 10.44 23.91
N THR A 195 0.77 10.96 23.21
CA THR A 195 -0.46 11.51 23.82
C THR A 195 -1.68 10.68 23.43
N SER A 196 -2.67 10.61 24.31
CA SER A 196 -3.98 10.05 23.96
C SER A 196 -4.69 10.98 22.96
N ALA A 197 -5.69 10.46 22.23
CA ALA A 197 -6.48 11.28 21.32
C ALA A 197 -7.33 12.35 22.06
N ALA A 198 -7.70 12.09 23.33
CA ALA A 198 -8.45 13.03 24.17
C ALA A 198 -7.59 14.20 24.66
N GLU A 199 -6.31 13.96 24.94
CA GLU A 199 -5.35 14.98 25.39
C GLU A 199 -4.69 15.73 24.23
N TRP A 200 -4.81 15.22 23.00
CA TRP A 200 -4.22 15.84 21.83
C TRP A 200 -5.02 17.09 21.40
N GLN A 201 -4.29 18.20 21.24
CA GLN A 201 -4.81 19.48 20.78
C GLN A 201 -4.38 19.73 19.34
N VAL A 202 -5.26 20.37 18.56
CA VAL A 202 -4.95 20.73 17.17
C VAL A 202 -3.87 21.80 17.17
N ASP A 203 -2.71 21.48 16.62
CA ASP A 203 -1.59 22.40 16.56
C ASP A 203 -1.82 23.54 15.55
N PRO A 204 -1.13 24.70 15.71
CA PRO A 204 -1.30 25.83 14.80
C PRO A 204 -1.03 25.52 13.32
N ALA A 205 -0.11 24.59 13.01
CA ALA A 205 0.19 24.20 11.64
C ALA A 205 -0.95 23.35 11.04
N THR A 206 -1.59 22.50 11.83
CA THR A 206 -2.81 21.78 11.42
C THR A 206 -3.98 22.73 11.20
N HIS A 207 -4.13 23.76 12.03
CA HIS A 207 -5.13 24.80 11.82
C HIS A 207 -4.87 25.63 10.55
N ALA A 208 -3.60 26.00 10.31
CA ALA A 208 -3.19 26.72 9.11
C ALA A 208 -3.42 25.88 7.84
N TRP A 209 -3.15 24.57 7.90
CA TRP A 209 -3.47 23.64 6.81
C TRP A 209 -4.97 23.64 6.49
N ALA A 210 -5.84 23.60 7.51
CA ALA A 210 -7.28 23.62 7.31
C ALA A 210 -7.78 24.92 6.64
N ARG A 211 -7.14 26.07 6.95
CA ARG A 211 -7.35 27.34 6.22
C ARG A 211 -6.90 27.24 4.77
N GLN A 212 -5.66 26.81 4.53
CA GLN A 212 -5.08 26.75 3.18
C GLN A 212 -5.85 25.83 2.23
N GLN A 213 -6.46 24.76 2.75
CA GLN A 213 -7.30 23.85 1.97
C GLN A 213 -8.76 24.32 1.86
N GLY A 214 -9.07 25.53 2.33
CA GLY A 214 -10.41 26.13 2.30
C GLY A 214 -11.45 25.35 3.10
N HIS A 215 -11.04 24.51 4.07
CA HIS A 215 -11.98 23.79 4.93
C HIS A 215 -12.66 24.75 5.93
N LEU A 216 -11.92 25.75 6.44
CA LEU A 216 -12.48 26.78 7.31
C LEU A 216 -13.52 27.64 6.60
N ASP A 217 -13.23 28.10 5.38
CA ASP A 217 -14.15 28.95 4.62
C ASP A 217 -15.42 28.20 4.18
N ARG A 218 -15.35 26.87 4.06
CA ARG A 218 -16.46 26.03 3.59
C ARG A 218 -17.35 25.50 4.71
N LEU A 219 -16.76 25.10 5.82
CA LEU A 219 -17.47 24.47 6.95
C LEU A 219 -17.80 25.47 8.05
N GLY A 220 -17.14 26.64 8.06
CA GLY A 220 -17.13 27.52 9.21
C GLY A 220 -16.36 26.92 10.39
N GLU A 221 -16.18 27.71 11.44
CA GLU A 221 -15.51 27.26 12.67
C GLU A 221 -16.32 26.17 13.38
N GLU A 222 -17.66 26.28 13.39
CA GLU A 222 -18.57 25.32 14.02
C GLU A 222 -18.52 23.94 13.35
N GLY A 223 -18.47 23.90 12.01
CA GLY A 223 -18.40 22.65 11.26
C GLY A 223 -17.09 21.89 11.51
N LEU A 224 -15.98 22.61 11.68
CA LEU A 224 -14.71 22.00 12.05
C LEU A 224 -14.68 21.52 13.50
N GLN A 225 -15.29 22.25 14.43
CA GLN A 225 -15.44 21.80 15.81
C GLN A 225 -16.29 20.52 15.91
N ALA A 226 -17.38 20.44 15.14
CA ALA A 226 -18.20 19.23 15.06
C ALA A 226 -17.43 18.03 14.48
N ALA A 227 -16.66 18.26 13.41
CA ALA A 227 -15.83 17.23 12.79
C ALA A 227 -14.71 16.74 13.74
N ASP A 228 -14.12 17.66 14.49
CA ASP A 228 -13.11 17.38 15.51
C ASP A 228 -13.67 16.57 16.69
N ALA A 229 -14.86 16.93 17.19
CA ALA A 229 -15.56 16.16 18.22
C ALA A 229 -15.88 14.73 17.74
N LYS A 230 -16.34 14.58 16.49
CA LYS A 230 -16.62 13.27 15.88
C LYS A 230 -15.34 12.44 15.72
N TRP A 231 -14.24 13.07 15.30
CA TRP A 231 -12.94 12.43 15.20
C TRP A 231 -12.45 11.93 16.56
N ARG A 232 -12.53 12.76 17.61
CA ARG A 232 -12.13 12.38 18.97
C ARG A 232 -12.94 11.20 19.47
N ALA A 233 -14.27 11.24 19.33
CA ALA A 233 -15.14 10.13 19.72
C ALA A 233 -14.76 8.81 19.02
N HIS A 234 -14.38 8.87 17.74
CA HIS A 234 -13.90 7.70 16.99
C HIS A 234 -12.51 7.22 17.45
N ARG A 235 -11.70 8.07 18.08
CA ARG A 235 -10.30 7.76 18.45
C ARG A 235 -10.04 7.64 19.95
N THR A 236 -11.07 7.74 20.78
CA THR A 236 -10.98 7.61 22.25
C THR A 236 -10.26 6.33 22.68
N ASP A 237 -10.57 5.19 22.06
CA ASP A 237 -10.03 3.88 22.46
C ASP A 237 -8.71 3.50 21.75
N PHE A 238 -8.17 4.39 20.92
CA PHE A 238 -6.95 4.10 20.18
C PHE A 238 -5.72 4.25 21.08
N LYS A 239 -4.72 3.38 20.87
CA LYS A 239 -3.44 3.47 21.59
C LYS A 239 -2.85 4.88 21.45
N PRO A 240 -2.24 5.43 22.50
CA PRO A 240 -1.54 6.72 22.43
C PRO A 240 -0.53 6.74 21.28
N ARG A 241 -0.43 7.88 20.57
CA ARG A 241 0.47 8.08 19.42
C ARG A 241 1.19 9.42 19.56
N PRO A 242 2.32 9.62 18.86
CA PRO A 242 2.96 10.93 18.82
C PRO A 242 2.04 11.96 18.18
N ALA A 243 2.15 13.22 18.62
CA ALA A 243 1.29 14.32 18.19
C ALA A 243 1.24 14.47 16.66
N ASP A 244 2.36 14.31 15.96
CA ASP A 244 2.42 14.39 14.49
C ASP A 244 1.56 13.32 13.79
N ALA A 245 1.48 12.13 14.41
CA ALA A 245 0.66 11.05 13.88
C ALA A 245 -0.83 11.30 14.10
N TRP A 246 -1.20 12.00 15.17
CA TRP A 246 -2.57 12.47 15.38
C TRP A 246 -2.93 13.61 14.42
N ALA A 247 -2.04 14.57 14.22
CA ALA A 247 -2.22 15.65 13.25
C ALA A 247 -2.46 15.13 11.82
N ALA A 248 -1.63 14.19 11.35
CA ALA A 248 -1.79 13.60 10.01
C ALA A 248 -3.12 12.82 9.87
N ASP A 249 -3.53 12.13 10.93
CA ASP A 249 -4.76 11.36 10.96
C ASP A 249 -6.00 12.26 10.98
N TRP A 250 -5.98 13.32 11.78
CA TRP A 250 -7.02 14.34 11.84
C TRP A 250 -7.22 15.04 10.50
N ARG A 251 -6.12 15.44 9.83
CA ARG A 251 -6.20 16.03 8.47
C ARG A 251 -6.84 15.06 7.47
N SER A 252 -6.49 13.78 7.56
CA SER A 252 -7.07 12.73 6.73
C SER A 252 -8.56 12.47 7.04
N TRP A 253 -8.99 12.71 8.28
CA TRP A 253 -10.40 12.62 8.67
C TRP A 253 -11.21 13.79 8.10
N VAL A 254 -10.76 15.03 8.31
CA VAL A 254 -11.42 16.24 7.81
C VAL A 254 -11.53 16.23 6.29
N ALA A 255 -10.48 15.80 5.59
CA ALA A 255 -10.50 15.67 4.13
C ALA A 255 -11.50 14.62 3.61
N ARG A 256 -11.79 13.57 4.40
CA ARG A 256 -12.70 12.47 4.00
C ARG A 256 -14.15 12.75 4.32
N GLU A 257 -14.43 13.18 5.55
CA GLU A 257 -15.78 13.50 6.00
C GLU A 257 -16.39 14.66 5.20
N HIS A 258 -15.54 15.55 4.68
CA HIS A 258 -15.97 16.75 3.97
C HIS A 258 -15.19 16.97 2.67
N ALA A 259 -14.99 15.88 1.92
CA ALA A 259 -14.54 15.96 0.53
C ALA A 259 -15.52 16.85 -0.26
N PRO A 260 -15.05 17.70 -1.19
CA PRO A 260 -15.94 18.48 -2.04
C PRO A 260 -16.89 17.51 -2.72
N SER A 261 -18.19 17.70 -2.49
CA SER A 261 -19.23 16.96 -3.19
C SER A 261 -18.92 17.04 -4.68
N ARG A 262 -18.55 15.90 -5.27
CA ARG A 262 -18.53 15.82 -6.73
C ARG A 262 -19.93 16.25 -7.19
N PRO A 263 -20.06 17.12 -8.20
CA PRO A 263 -21.36 17.37 -8.79
C PRO A 263 -21.95 16.02 -9.16
N ASN A 264 -23.12 15.76 -8.61
CA ASN A 264 -23.81 14.48 -8.72
C ASN A 264 -24.19 14.31 -10.19
N LEU A 265 -23.37 13.61 -10.98
CA LEU A 265 -23.58 13.38 -12.43
C LEU A 265 -24.86 12.57 -12.74
N TYR A 266 -25.65 12.21 -11.71
CA TYR A 266 -26.95 11.56 -11.82
C TYR A 266 -28.16 12.45 -11.53
N ALA A 267 -27.98 13.75 -11.25
CA ALA A 267 -29.09 14.68 -11.22
C ALA A 267 -29.35 15.23 -12.63
N VAL A 268 -29.98 14.41 -13.48
CA VAL A 268 -30.65 14.90 -14.69
C VAL A 268 -31.75 15.86 -14.25
N PRO A 269 -31.74 17.15 -14.66
CA PRO A 269 -32.83 18.05 -14.37
C PRO A 269 -34.03 17.68 -15.24
N GLY A 270 -35.21 17.72 -14.65
CA GLY A 270 -36.40 18.12 -15.40
C GLY A 270 -37.04 17.04 -16.26
N LYS A 271 -38.07 16.44 -15.69
CA LYS A 271 -39.23 15.88 -16.38
C LYS A 271 -39.76 16.88 -17.42
N GLY A 272 -39.30 16.78 -18.67
CA GLY A 272 -39.96 17.35 -19.85
C GLY A 272 -41.17 16.48 -20.27
N PRO A 273 -42.17 17.04 -20.97
CA PRO A 273 -43.39 16.33 -21.28
C PRO A 273 -43.10 15.15 -22.22
N ALA A 274 -43.86 14.06 -22.03
CA ALA A 274 -43.73 12.83 -22.79
C ALA A 274 -43.76 13.11 -24.30
N ALA A 275 -42.71 12.68 -25.01
CA ALA A 275 -42.70 12.68 -26.47
C ALA A 275 -43.78 11.73 -26.99
N PRO A 276 -44.50 12.09 -28.06
CA PRO A 276 -45.51 11.24 -28.67
C PRO A 276 -44.88 9.93 -29.15
N GLY A 277 -45.53 8.82 -28.83
CA GLY A 277 -45.02 7.47 -29.09
C GLY A 277 -44.76 7.25 -30.58
N GLY A 278 -43.56 6.75 -30.89
CA GLY A 278 -43.21 6.27 -32.23
C GLY A 278 -41.76 6.54 -32.65
N MET A 279 -41.03 7.44 -31.99
CA MET A 279 -39.65 7.75 -32.37
C MET A 279 -38.63 7.00 -31.52
N THR A 280 -37.63 6.42 -32.18
CA THR A 280 -36.46 5.84 -31.53
C THR A 280 -35.63 6.93 -30.84
N ARG A 281 -34.84 6.57 -29.83
CA ARG A 281 -34.01 7.51 -29.07
C ARG A 281 -33.04 8.31 -29.96
N ALA A 282 -32.60 7.72 -31.05
CA ALA A 282 -31.74 8.37 -32.04
C ALA A 282 -32.51 9.45 -32.81
N GLU A 283 -33.75 9.18 -33.23
CA GLU A 283 -34.62 10.13 -33.93
C GLU A 283 -35.04 11.31 -33.06
N ALA A 284 -35.30 11.06 -31.77
CA ALA A 284 -35.57 12.13 -30.82
C ALA A 284 -34.34 13.05 -30.63
N HIS A 285 -33.13 12.48 -30.66
CA HIS A 285 -31.89 13.24 -30.52
C HIS A 285 -31.57 14.06 -31.79
N THR A 286 -31.78 13.51 -32.99
CA THR A 286 -31.63 14.26 -34.24
C THR A 286 -32.70 15.34 -34.39
N ALA A 287 -33.95 15.08 -34.00
CA ALA A 287 -35.00 16.09 -34.00
C ALA A 287 -34.68 17.25 -33.04
N ALA A 288 -34.13 16.96 -31.85
CA ALA A 288 -33.69 17.99 -30.91
C ALA A 288 -32.53 18.83 -31.45
N LEU A 289 -31.58 18.23 -32.17
CA LEU A 289 -30.47 18.94 -32.82
C LEU A 289 -30.96 19.87 -33.95
N LEU A 290 -31.93 19.42 -34.75
CA LEU A 290 -32.51 20.24 -35.81
C LEU A 290 -33.34 21.40 -35.24
N ALA A 291 -34.09 21.18 -34.16
CA ALA A 291 -34.85 22.24 -33.49
C ALA A 291 -33.93 23.31 -32.87
N ALA A 292 -32.77 22.93 -32.35
CA ALA A 292 -31.78 23.87 -31.82
C ALA A 292 -31.07 24.69 -32.91
N LEU A 293 -31.09 24.23 -34.17
CA LEU A 293 -30.56 24.97 -35.32
C LEU A 293 -31.59 25.95 -35.91
N ASP A 294 -32.88 25.68 -35.73
CA ASP A 294 -33.98 26.53 -36.21
C ASP A 294 -34.41 27.62 -35.22
N GLU A 295 -33.78 27.73 -34.04
CA GLU A 295 -34.02 28.85 -33.12
C GLU A 295 -33.41 30.15 -33.69
N PRO A 296 -34.20 31.14 -34.14
CA PRO A 296 -33.65 32.40 -34.60
C PRO A 296 -33.06 33.14 -33.39
N THR A 297 -31.76 33.46 -33.46
CA THR A 297 -31.11 34.45 -32.59
C THR A 297 -31.78 35.82 -32.78
N GLY A 298 -32.88 36.02 -32.06
CA GLY A 298 -33.60 37.28 -31.97
C GLY A 298 -33.33 37.93 -30.62
N THR A 299 -32.25 38.70 -30.53
CA THR A 299 -32.12 39.80 -29.55
C THR A 299 -31.20 40.86 -30.15
N GLU A 300 -31.79 41.82 -30.86
CA GLU A 300 -31.33 43.21 -30.90
C GLU A 300 -32.48 44.06 -31.47
N GLY A 301 -32.97 44.98 -30.64
CA GLY A 301 -34.13 45.85 -30.86
C GLY A 301 -34.60 46.45 -29.54
#